data_AF-A0A0P1AQC6-F1
#
_entry.id   AF-A0A0P1AQC6-F1
#
_cell.length_a   1.000
_cell.length_b   1.000
_cell.length_c   1.000
_cell.angle_alpha   90.00
_cell.angle_beta   90.00
_cell.angle_gamma   90.00
#
_symmetry.space_group_name_H-M   'P 1'
#
loop_
_entity.id
_entity.type
_entity.pdbx_description
1 polymer ?
#
loop_
_entity_poly.entity_id
_entity_poly.type
_entity_poly.pdbx_seq_one_letter_code
_entity_poly.pdbx_strand_id
1 'polypeptide(L)'
;MSLRKRLQRQLEFYMSESNIRQDTFLRHEMDDDGFVPVHVFLTFNKLKVLKATERMILDEAEKSSLLRADRVRCCIAPKTLPLFGQMDDVDARTLYFDNFSALDNHESLRQTFARFGKVNLNIPKRVLLTKQ
;
A
#
# COMPACT_ATOMS: atom_id res chain seq x y z
N MET A 1 -1.78 -6.63 -17.74
CA MET A 1 -0.70 -6.11 -16.86
C MET A 1 0.24 -7.25 -16.50
N SER A 2 1.56 -7.12 -16.69
CA SER A 2 2.50 -8.18 -16.30
C SER A 2 2.59 -8.32 -14.77
N LEU A 3 3.00 -9.50 -14.28
CA LEU A 3 3.19 -9.78 -12.85
C LEU A 3 4.11 -8.74 -12.19
N ARG A 4 5.21 -8.39 -12.87
CA ARG A 4 6.18 -7.38 -12.42
C ARG A 4 5.56 -5.99 -12.25
N LYS A 5 4.75 -5.53 -13.21
CA LYS A 5 4.01 -4.26 -13.09
C LYS A 5 2.99 -4.27 -11.94
N ARG A 6 2.36 -5.42 -11.65
CA ARG A 6 1.44 -5.55 -10.51
C ARG A 6 2.20 -5.47 -9.19
N LEU A 7 3.35 -6.14 -9.10
CA LEU A 7 4.24 -6.09 -7.93
C LEU A 7 4.74 -4.67 -7.69
N GLN A 8 5.28 -4.02 -8.71
CA GLN A 8 5.79 -2.64 -8.62
C GLN A 8 4.73 -1.68 -8.07
N ARG A 9 3.52 -1.68 -8.63
CA ARG A 9 2.42 -0.85 -8.12
C ARG A 9 2.04 -1.16 -6.68
N GLN A 10 2.13 -2.42 -6.29
CA GLN A 10 1.78 -2.83 -4.94
C GLN A 10 2.81 -2.32 -3.93
N LEU A 11 4.10 -2.34 -4.29
CA LEU A 11 5.17 -1.75 -3.49
C LEU A 11 5.02 -0.22 -3.41
N GLU A 12 4.76 0.44 -4.53
CA GLU A 12 4.50 1.88 -4.59
C GLU A 12 3.29 2.29 -3.74
N PHE A 13 2.26 1.46 -3.68
CA PHE A 13 1.11 1.69 -2.83
C PHE A 13 1.46 1.57 -1.35
N TYR A 14 2.19 0.51 -0.95
CA TYR A 14 2.57 0.33 0.46
C TYR A 14 3.45 1.46 0.96
N MET A 15 4.40 1.90 0.14
CA MET A 15 5.31 3.01 0.46
C MET A 15 4.71 4.37 0.09
N SER A 16 3.43 4.45 -0.28
CA SER A 16 2.78 5.74 -0.54
C SER A 16 2.58 6.50 0.78
N GLU A 17 2.67 7.82 0.72
CA GLU A 17 2.47 8.69 1.88
C GLU A 17 1.16 8.39 2.62
N SER A 18 0.04 8.25 1.90
CA SER A 18 -1.25 7.94 2.50
C SER A 18 -1.24 6.60 3.25
N ASN A 19 -0.61 5.57 2.68
CA ASN A 19 -0.52 4.26 3.33
C ASN A 19 0.42 4.32 4.54
N ILE A 20 1.62 4.88 4.40
CA ILE A 20 2.57 5.00 5.52
C ILE A 20 1.94 5.78 6.68
N ARG A 21 1.18 6.85 6.44
CA ARG A 21 0.53 7.61 7.51
C ARG A 21 -0.48 6.77 8.32
N GLN A 22 -1.24 5.91 7.63
CA GLN A 22 -2.33 5.12 8.23
C GLN A 22 -1.89 3.73 8.72
N ASP A 23 -0.88 3.13 8.10
CA ASP A 23 -0.40 1.77 8.35
C ASP A 23 0.61 1.77 9.51
N THR A 24 0.10 1.56 10.72
CA THR A 24 0.91 1.54 11.95
C THR A 24 1.94 0.42 11.96
N PHE A 25 1.63 -0.72 11.34
CA PHE A 25 2.57 -1.83 11.24
C PHE A 25 3.75 -1.46 10.36
N LEU A 26 3.48 -0.91 9.17
CA LEU A 26 4.54 -0.50 8.26
C LEU A 26 5.41 0.61 8.84
N ARG A 27 4.82 1.54 9.61
CA ARG A 27 5.56 2.56 10.35
C ARG A 27 6.44 2.00 11.45
N HIS A 28 6.00 0.96 12.13
CA HIS A 28 6.77 0.32 13.20
C HIS A 28 8.00 -0.40 12.64
N GLU A 29 7.87 -1.02 11.47
CA GLU A 29 8.95 -1.73 10.79
C GLU A 29 9.88 -0.80 9.99
N MET A 30 9.61 0.50 9.96
CA MET A 30 10.35 1.51 9.21
C MET A 30 11.42 2.15 10.10
N ASP A 31 12.66 2.21 9.62
CA ASP A 31 13.73 2.92 10.31
C ASP A 31 13.65 4.45 10.14
N ASP A 32 14.54 5.18 10.82
CA ASP A 32 14.59 6.65 10.79
C ASP A 32 14.83 7.21 9.36
N ASP A 33 15.46 6.41 8.50
CA ASP A 33 15.71 6.71 7.09
C ASP A 33 14.57 6.22 6.19
N GLY A 34 13.48 5.69 6.73
CA GLY A 34 12.32 5.26 5.96
C GLY A 34 12.46 3.88 5.29
N PHE A 35 13.50 3.12 5.61
CA PHE A 35 13.70 1.78 5.06
C PHE A 35 12.92 0.74 5.83
N VAL A 36 12.29 -0.15 5.07
CA VAL A 36 11.59 -1.33 5.56
C VAL A 36 12.26 -2.58 4.96
N PRO A 37 12.62 -3.59 5.76
CA PRO A 37 13.22 -4.82 5.26
C PRO A 37 12.31 -5.59 4.30
N VAL A 38 12.88 -6.18 3.25
CA VAL A 38 12.13 -6.93 2.22
C VAL A 38 11.38 -8.13 2.82
N HIS A 39 11.90 -8.75 3.88
CA HIS A 39 11.23 -9.86 4.55
C HIS A 39 9.86 -9.47 5.13
N VAL A 40 9.70 -8.21 5.58
CA VAL A 40 8.42 -7.68 6.08
C VAL A 40 7.37 -7.73 4.98
N PHE A 41 7.73 -7.30 3.77
CA PHE A 41 6.84 -7.31 2.60
C PHE A 41 6.44 -8.74 2.19
N LEU A 42 7.32 -9.73 2.33
CA LEU A 42 6.99 -11.13 2.03
C LEU A 42 5.89 -11.69 2.96
N THR A 43 5.66 -11.08 4.12
CA THR A 43 4.56 -11.48 5.01
C THR A 43 3.19 -11.04 4.48
N PHE A 44 3.14 -10.06 3.57
CA PHE A 44 1.90 -9.44 3.11
C PHE A 44 1.11 -10.35 2.16
N ASN A 45 -0.18 -10.50 2.43
CA ASN A 45 -1.06 -11.42 1.68
C ASN A 45 -1.09 -11.12 0.17
N LYS A 46 -1.10 -9.83 -0.23
CA LYS A 46 -1.09 -9.48 -1.67
C LYS A 46 0.21 -9.88 -2.36
N LEU A 47 1.35 -9.82 -1.65
CA LEU A 47 2.65 -10.22 -2.19
C LEU A 47 2.83 -11.74 -2.21
N LYS A 48 2.26 -12.46 -1.24
CA LYS A 48 2.14 -13.92 -1.25
C LYS A 48 1.35 -14.43 -2.45
N VAL A 49 0.20 -13.81 -2.75
CA VAL A 49 -0.62 -14.16 -3.93
C VAL A 49 0.14 -13.91 -5.23
N LEU A 50 0.96 -12.86 -5.29
CA LEU A 50 1.81 -12.56 -6.44
C LEU A 50 3.08 -13.44 -6.50
N LYS A 51 3.27 -14.36 -5.55
CA LYS A 51 4.47 -15.20 -5.39
C LYS A 51 5.76 -14.36 -5.49
N ALA A 52 5.75 -13.19 -4.86
CA ALA A 52 6.90 -12.29 -4.86
C ALA A 52 8.09 -12.94 -4.12
N THR A 53 9.28 -12.76 -4.66
CA THR A 53 10.55 -13.15 -4.00
C THR A 53 11.35 -11.90 -3.67
N GLU A 54 12.34 -12.02 -2.78
CA GLU A 54 13.19 -10.88 -2.39
C GLU A 54 13.84 -10.20 -3.60
N ARG A 55 14.39 -11.01 -4.51
CA ARG A 55 14.97 -10.53 -5.77
C ARG A 55 13.95 -9.76 -6.59
N MET A 56 12.72 -10.27 -6.71
CA MET A 56 11.66 -9.58 -7.44
C MET A 56 11.31 -8.24 -6.82
N ILE A 57 11.24 -8.16 -5.48
CA ILE A 57 10.92 -6.92 -4.77
C ILE A 57 12.02 -5.88 -5.00
N LEU A 58 13.28 -6.25 -4.79
CA LEU A 58 14.43 -5.36 -4.98
C LEU A 58 14.52 -4.86 -6.42
N ASP A 59 14.40 -5.76 -7.40
CA ASP A 59 14.48 -5.41 -8.82
C ASP A 59 13.36 -4.46 -9.27
N GLU A 60 12.13 -4.66 -8.80
CA GLU A 60 11.00 -3.80 -9.16
C GLU A 60 11.00 -2.48 -8.39
N ALA A 61 11.51 -2.47 -7.16
CA ALA A 61 11.69 -1.26 -6.38
C ALA A 61 12.76 -0.35 -6.99
N GLU A 62 13.90 -0.90 -7.42
CA GLU A 62 14.98 -0.14 -8.06
C GLU A 62 14.55 0.49 -9.40
N LYS A 63 13.66 -0.18 -10.14
CA LYS A 63 13.07 0.36 -11.38
C LYS A 63 11.99 1.42 -11.14
N SER A 64 11.47 1.54 -9.92
CA SER A 64 10.41 2.52 -9.63
C SER A 64 10.99 3.92 -9.52
N SER A 65 10.29 4.91 -10.07
CA SER A 65 10.65 6.32 -9.88
C SER A 65 10.37 6.81 -8.46
N LEU A 66 9.54 6.09 -7.69
CA LEU A 66 9.05 6.50 -6.37
C LEU A 66 9.76 5.82 -5.21
N LEU A 67 10.48 4.72 -5.47
CA LEU A 67 11.12 3.90 -4.44
C LEU A 67 12.64 3.92 -4.57
N ARG A 68 13.33 3.72 -3.46
CA ARG A 68 14.76 3.41 -3.40
C ARG A 68 14.93 2.03 -2.77
N ALA A 69 15.88 1.26 -3.30
CA ALA A 69 16.21 -0.07 -2.81
C ALA A 69 17.67 -0.10 -2.35
N ASP A 70 17.92 -0.73 -1.22
CA ASP A 70 19.25 -1.07 -0.75
C ASP A 70 19.41 -2.60 -0.83
N ARG A 71 20.26 -3.04 -1.75
CA ARG A 71 20.52 -4.47 -1.99
C ARG A 71 21.40 -5.10 -0.92
N VAL A 72 22.22 -4.31 -0.22
CA VAL A 72 23.12 -4.79 0.84
C VAL A 72 22.31 -5.03 2.12
N ARG A 73 21.46 -4.07 2.47
CA ARG A 73 20.58 -4.17 3.65
C ARG A 73 19.29 -4.94 3.37
N CYS A 74 19.04 -5.34 2.12
CA CYS A 74 17.81 -6.00 1.68
C CYS A 74 16.55 -5.24 2.15
N CYS A 75 16.53 -3.92 1.95
CA CYS A 75 15.43 -3.05 2.35
C CYS A 75 15.01 -2.08 1.24
N ILE A 76 13.79 -1.57 1.35
CA ILE A 76 13.24 -0.58 0.43
C ILE A 76 12.65 0.60 1.20
N ALA A 77 12.73 1.79 0.62
CA ALA A 77 12.18 3.01 1.20
C ALA A 77 11.47 3.85 0.10
N PRO A 78 10.53 4.72 0.46
CA PRO A 78 10.09 5.76 -0.46
C PRO A 78 11.24 6.75 -0.72
N LYS A 79 11.30 7.31 -1.94
CA LYS A 79 12.26 8.40 -2.22
C LYS A 79 11.91 9.69 -1.50
N THR A 80 10.62 9.92 -1.26
CA THR A 80 10.12 11.06 -0.52
C THR A 80 9.48 10.55 0.76
N LEU A 81 10.09 10.86 1.90
CA LEU A 81 9.50 10.55 3.20
C LEU A 81 8.35 11.51 3.49
N PRO A 82 7.20 11.02 3.95
CA PRO A 82 6.12 11.91 4.34
C PRO A 82 6.54 12.75 5.55
N LEU A 83 6.29 14.05 5.49
CA LEU A 83 6.51 14.93 6.62
C LEU A 83 5.48 14.60 7.71
N PHE A 84 5.91 13.83 8.71
CA PHE A 84 5.12 13.51 9.89
C PHE A 84 4.90 14.81 10.69
N GLY A 85 3.66 15.30 10.76
CA GLY A 85 3.31 16.52 11.51
C GLY A 85 2.33 17.45 10.78
N GLN A 86 2.20 17.34 9.46
CA GLN A 86 1.10 17.99 8.74
C GLN A 86 -0.06 17.01 8.70
N MET A 87 -1.08 17.25 9.52
CA MET A 87 -2.39 16.64 9.35
C MET A 87 -2.99 17.27 8.09
N ASP A 88 -2.65 16.73 6.91
CA ASP A 88 -3.50 16.92 5.76
C ASP A 88 -4.89 16.45 6.17
N ASP A 89 -5.89 17.30 5.97
CA ASP A 89 -7.28 17.03 6.29
C ASP A 89 -7.79 15.86 5.43
N VAL A 90 -7.46 14.63 5.84
CA VAL A 90 -7.85 13.40 5.15
C VAL A 90 -9.37 13.29 5.14
N ASP A 91 -10.03 13.80 6.18
CA ASP A 91 -11.49 13.83 6.28
C ASP A 91 -12.11 14.72 5.21
N ALA A 92 -11.53 15.89 4.91
CA ALA A 92 -12.01 16.76 3.83
C ALA A 92 -11.95 16.11 2.42
N ARG A 93 -11.15 15.05 2.23
CA ARG A 93 -11.00 14.33 0.95
C ARG A 93 -11.56 12.91 0.98
N THR A 94 -12.12 12.47 2.11
CA THR A 94 -12.67 11.13 2.28
C THR A 94 -14.17 11.16 2.08
N LEU A 95 -14.65 10.52 1.01
CA LEU A 95 -16.08 10.30 0.79
C LEU A 95 -16.46 8.91 1.28
N TYR A 96 -17.36 8.87 2.27
CA TYR A 96 -17.97 7.63 2.73
C TYR A 96 -19.12 7.22 1.81
N PHE A 97 -19.15 5.94 1.47
CA PHE A 97 -20.21 5.34 0.67
C PHE A 97 -20.61 4.02 1.35
N ASP A 98 -21.88 3.87 1.71
CA ASP A 98 -22.41 2.66 2.36
C ASP A 98 -23.09 1.69 1.38
N ASN A 99 -23.25 2.09 0.12
CA ASN A 99 -24.08 1.40 -0.85
C ASN A 99 -23.26 0.55 -1.84
N PHE A 100 -22.63 -0.51 -1.33
CA PHE A 100 -21.96 -1.51 -2.15
C PHE A 100 -22.61 -2.87 -1.92
N SER A 101 -22.83 -3.63 -2.99
CA SER A 101 -23.34 -4.99 -2.89
C SER A 101 -22.26 -5.89 -2.29
N ALA A 102 -22.62 -6.93 -1.53
CA ALA A 102 -21.67 -7.86 -0.90
C ALA A 102 -20.75 -8.60 -1.91
N LEU A 103 -21.03 -8.46 -3.21
CA LEU A 103 -20.26 -9.01 -4.33
C LEU A 103 -19.22 -8.03 -4.92
N ASP A 104 -19.25 -6.75 -4.51
CA ASP A 104 -18.34 -5.74 -5.02
C ASP A 104 -16.94 -5.92 -4.40
N ASN A 105 -16.03 -6.45 -5.21
CA ASN A 105 -14.64 -6.61 -4.82
C ASN A 105 -13.84 -5.32 -5.07
N HIS A 106 -12.65 -5.24 -4.46
CA HIS A 106 -11.75 -4.08 -4.55
C HIS A 106 -11.33 -3.73 -6.00
N GLU A 107 -11.42 -4.69 -6.94
CA GLU A 107 -11.09 -4.47 -8.35
C GLU A 107 -12.24 -3.78 -9.10
N SER A 108 -13.48 -4.24 -8.91
CA SER A 108 -14.68 -3.62 -9.47
C SER A 108 -14.85 -2.18 -8.99
N LEU A 109 -14.68 -1.93 -7.69
CA LEU A 109 -14.76 -0.58 -7.13
C LEU A 109 -13.68 0.34 -7.71
N ARG A 110 -12.44 -0.15 -7.81
CA ARG A 110 -11.35 0.61 -8.42
C ARG A 110 -11.65 0.95 -9.88
N GLN A 111 -12.27 0.04 -10.63
CA GLN A 111 -12.63 0.28 -12.03
C GLN A 111 -13.78 1.29 -12.17
N THR A 112 -14.78 1.23 -11.28
CA THR A 112 -15.88 2.20 -11.24
C THR A 112 -15.37 3.61 -10.95
N PHE A 113 -14.47 3.75 -9.98
CA PHE A 113 -13.95 5.06 -9.56
C PHE A 113 -12.73 5.54 -10.36
N ALA A 114 -12.10 4.69 -11.17
CA ALA A 114 -11.01 5.10 -12.05
C ALA A 114 -11.39 6.24 -13.01
N ARG A 115 -12.67 6.34 -13.40
CA ARG A 115 -13.18 7.40 -14.27
C ARG A 115 -13.13 8.79 -13.63
N PHE A 116 -13.10 8.86 -12.29
CA PHE A 116 -13.12 10.10 -11.50
C PHE A 116 -11.72 10.50 -11.03
N GLY A 117 -10.68 9.77 -11.42
CA GLY A 117 -9.28 10.05 -11.09
C GLY A 117 -8.63 8.99 -10.21
N LYS A 118 -7.45 9.32 -9.66
CA LYS A 118 -6.68 8.42 -8.80
C LYS A 118 -7.28 8.39 -7.40
N VAL A 119 -8.08 7.37 -7.09
CA VAL A 119 -8.69 7.17 -5.77
C VAL A 119 -7.92 6.15 -4.93
N ASN A 120 -7.84 6.38 -3.62
CA ASN A 120 -7.41 5.40 -2.62
C ASN A 120 -8.66 4.79 -1.97
N LEU A 121 -8.81 3.47 -2.05
CA LEU A 121 -9.96 2.74 -1.48
C LEU A 121 -9.56 2.14 -0.13
N ASN A 122 -10.30 2.49 0.92
CA ASN A 122 -10.20 1.86 2.22
C ASN A 122 -11.50 1.09 2.49
N ILE A 123 -11.43 -0.24 2.57
CA ILE A 123 -12.59 -1.10 2.86
C ILE A 123 -12.36 -1.69 4.25
N PRO A 124 -13.05 -1.17 5.29
CA PRO A 124 -12.93 -1.74 6.63
C PRO A 124 -13.44 -3.18 6.63
N LYS A 125 -12.71 -4.08 7.30
CA LYS A 125 -13.21 -5.43 7.57
C LYS A 125 -14.41 -5.28 8.50
N ARG A 126 -15.62 -5.65 8.04
CA ARG A 126 -16.81 -5.65 8.89
C ARG A 126 -16.54 -6.44 10.17
N VAL A 127 -16.56 -5.75 11.32
CA VAL A 127 -16.63 -6.39 12.64
C VAL A 127 -18.12 -6.58 12.93
N LEU A 128 -18.62 -7.79 12.77
CA LEU A 128 -20.00 -8.12 13.15
C LEU A 128 -20.06 -8.24 14.67
N LEU A 129 -20.59 -7.23 15.34
CA LEU A 129 -20.97 -7.31 16.76
C LEU A 129 -22.44 -7.70 16.83
N THR A 130 -22.72 -8.96 17.12
CA THR A 130 -24.03 -9.42 17.56
C THR A 130 -24.16 -9.15 19.07
N LYS A 131 -25.15 -8.32 19.46
CA LYS A 131 -25.57 -8.22 20.86
C LYS A 131 -26.36 -9.49 21.23
N GLN A 132 -26.09 -10.02 22.43
CA GLN A 132 -27.03 -10.90 23.16
C GLN A 132 -28.07 -10.06 23.87
#